data_AF-A0A075GD43-F1
#
_entry.id   AF-A0A075GD43-F1
#
_cell.length_a   1.000
_cell.length_b   1.000
_cell.length_c   1.000
_cell.angle_alpha   90.00
_cell.angle_beta   90.00
_cell.angle_gamma   90.00
#
_symmetry.space_group_name_H-M   'P 1'
#
loop_
_entity.id
_entity.type
_entity.pdbx_description
1 polymer ?
#
loop_
_entity_poly.entity_id
_entity_poly.type
_entity_poly.pdbx_seq_one_letter_code
_entity_poly.pdbx_strand_id
1 'polypeptide(L)'
;MSEMGLAVCCLMCDSPDETGTPRCRSCIQSHEKMRELVARDDEGALARFGKELLAMMSNPERYDHDEEHGEVLRGYVRLLAEHSGPRKPPTPQEIEQLFAAARARPKGSLIRDLANRSEWKDTPPSPRLARAMADDLSEASIPHTGKRTVPSRKIPKVDRSERPGEDVDLTDRITAQIASSDVPVELQDLITEVHIKDKKASREKWKETIEGLDDLLDE
;
A
#
# COMPACT_ATOMS: atom_id res chain seq x y z
N MET A 1 22.29 9.42 -25.75
CA MET A 1 22.87 9.07 -24.43
C MET A 1 21.97 9.55 -23.30
N SER A 2 21.64 10.84 -23.21
CA SER A 2 20.65 11.35 -22.24
C SER A 2 19.27 10.67 -22.36
N GLU A 3 18.69 10.62 -23.57
CA GLU A 3 17.42 9.91 -23.82
C GLU A 3 17.47 8.40 -23.55
N MET A 4 18.66 7.81 -23.52
CA MET A 4 18.84 6.39 -23.21
C MET A 4 19.00 6.12 -21.70
N GLY A 5 19.01 7.16 -20.85
CA GLY A 5 19.30 7.04 -19.43
C GLY A 5 20.77 6.74 -19.13
N LEU A 6 21.68 7.12 -20.04
CA LEU A 6 23.11 6.80 -19.94
C LEU A 6 23.98 8.06 -20.03
N ALA A 7 23.42 9.22 -19.67
CA ALA A 7 24.14 10.49 -19.68
C ALA A 7 25.40 10.44 -18.80
N VAL A 8 25.33 9.79 -17.63
CA VAL A 8 26.47 9.60 -16.72
C VAL A 8 27.68 9.00 -17.43
N CYS A 9 27.49 8.00 -18.30
CA CYS A 9 28.58 7.36 -19.02
C CYS A 9 29.34 8.33 -19.93
N CYS A 10 28.67 9.35 -20.46
CA CYS A 10 29.33 10.43 -21.20
C CYS A 10 30.08 11.38 -20.27
N LEU A 11 29.48 11.73 -19.12
CA LEU A 11 30.09 12.65 -18.15
C LEU A 11 31.32 12.06 -17.47
N MET A 12 31.40 10.74 -17.39
CA MET A 12 32.58 10.01 -16.89
C MET A 12 33.66 9.81 -17.97
N CYS A 13 33.40 10.20 -19.22
CA CYS A 13 34.35 10.04 -20.32
C CYS A 13 35.34 11.21 -20.37
N ASP A 14 36.63 10.90 -20.54
CA ASP A 14 37.72 11.85 -20.75
C ASP A 14 37.85 12.33 -22.21
N SER A 15 36.93 11.94 -23.09
CA SER A 15 36.89 12.41 -24.48
C SER A 15 36.50 13.90 -24.53
N PRO A 16 37.08 14.70 -25.44
CA PRO A 16 36.60 16.06 -25.67
C PRO A 16 35.12 16.05 -26.12
N ASP A 17 34.37 17.06 -25.70
CA ASP A 17 32.94 17.24 -26.01
C ASP A 17 32.74 17.78 -27.43
N GLU A 18 33.25 17.03 -28.40
CA GLU A 18 33.13 17.30 -29.83
C GLU A 18 32.16 16.29 -30.46
N THR A 19 31.19 16.78 -31.21
CA THR A 19 30.22 15.90 -31.89
C THR A 19 30.92 15.03 -32.93
N GLY A 20 30.72 13.71 -32.83
CA GLY A 20 31.16 12.77 -33.86
C GLY A 20 32.59 12.25 -33.70
N THR A 21 33.23 12.42 -32.53
CA THR A 21 34.50 11.73 -32.27
C THR A 21 34.35 10.21 -32.44
N PRO A 22 35.38 9.50 -32.91
CA PRO A 22 35.34 8.05 -33.09
C PRO A 22 35.06 7.32 -31.77
N ARG A 23 35.52 7.88 -30.64
CA ARG A 23 35.29 7.35 -29.31
C ARG A 23 33.83 7.47 -28.86
N CYS A 24 33.20 8.64 -29.06
CA CYS A 24 31.77 8.78 -28.76
C CYS A 24 30.93 7.80 -29.60
N ARG A 25 31.29 7.58 -30.87
CA ARG A 25 30.60 6.60 -31.73
C ARG A 25 30.69 5.17 -31.19
N SER A 26 31.87 4.74 -30.73
CA SER A 26 32.03 3.38 -30.18
C SER A 26 31.32 3.20 -28.84
N CYS A 27 31.31 4.22 -27.99
CA CYS A 27 30.54 4.22 -26.73
C CYS A 27 29.04 4.10 -27.02
N ILE A 28 28.48 4.93 -27.91
CA ILE A 28 27.06 4.92 -28.26
C ILE A 28 26.65 3.54 -28.79
N GLN A 29 27.42 2.97 -29.73
CA GLN A 29 27.14 1.64 -30.29
C GLN A 29 27.20 0.53 -29.23
N SER A 30 28.14 0.61 -28.28
CA SER A 30 28.24 -0.38 -27.20
C SER A 30 27.03 -0.29 -26.26
N HIS A 31 26.60 0.92 -25.92
CA HIS A 31 25.44 1.13 -25.05
C HIS A 31 24.12 0.76 -25.72
N GLU A 32 23.97 1.00 -27.01
CA GLU A 32 22.81 0.57 -27.81
C GLU A 32 22.69 -0.96 -27.80
N LYS A 33 23.78 -1.68 -28.10
CA LYS A 33 23.81 -3.16 -28.04
C LYS A 33 23.50 -3.70 -26.64
N MET A 34 24.07 -3.10 -25.60
CA MET A 34 23.79 -3.50 -24.22
C MET A 34 22.29 -3.34 -23.90
N ARG A 35 21.68 -2.21 -24.30
CA ARG A 35 20.27 -1.95 -24.06
C ARG A 35 19.36 -2.94 -24.80
N GLU A 36 19.71 -3.28 -26.05
CA GLU A 36 19.00 -4.33 -26.80
C GLU A 36 19.09 -5.69 -26.13
N LEU A 37 20.25 -6.05 -25.57
CA LEU A 37 20.43 -7.31 -24.85
C LEU A 37 19.61 -7.35 -23.55
N VAL A 38 19.62 -6.27 -22.77
CA VAL A 38 18.88 -6.16 -21.51
C VAL A 38 17.37 -6.08 -21.74
N ALA A 39 16.92 -5.53 -22.87
CA ALA A 39 15.51 -5.45 -23.24
C ALA A 39 14.90 -6.78 -23.67
N ARG A 40 15.71 -7.84 -23.87
CA ARG A 40 15.19 -9.17 -24.16
C ARG A 40 14.42 -9.69 -22.95
N ASP A 41 13.34 -10.43 -23.23
CA ASP A 41 12.51 -11.07 -22.22
C ASP A 41 13.19 -12.35 -21.71
N ASP A 42 14.32 -12.16 -21.04
CA ASP A 42 15.07 -13.17 -20.33
C ASP A 42 14.94 -12.91 -18.82
N GLU A 43 14.56 -13.96 -18.10
CA GLU A 43 14.33 -14.00 -16.64
C GLU A 43 15.56 -14.57 -15.90
N GLY A 44 16.65 -14.88 -16.61
CA GLY A 44 17.89 -15.33 -16.00
C GLY A 44 18.47 -14.33 -15.00
N ALA A 45 19.16 -14.83 -13.97
CA ALA A 45 19.73 -13.99 -12.90
C ALA A 45 20.65 -12.88 -13.44
N LEU A 46 21.44 -13.17 -14.47
CA LEU A 46 22.30 -12.17 -15.12
C LEU A 46 21.50 -11.10 -15.87
N ALA A 47 20.41 -11.49 -16.55
CA ALA A 47 19.54 -10.56 -17.25
C ALA A 47 18.82 -9.63 -16.27
N ARG A 48 18.32 -10.18 -15.15
CA ARG A 48 17.73 -9.41 -14.07
C ARG A 48 18.73 -8.43 -13.45
N PHE A 49 19.93 -8.89 -13.13
CA PHE A 49 20.99 -8.01 -12.61
C PHE A 49 21.35 -6.89 -13.59
N GLY A 50 21.44 -7.19 -14.88
CA GLY A 50 21.64 -6.18 -15.92
C GLY A 50 20.52 -5.14 -15.99
N LYS A 51 19.25 -5.57 -15.84
CA LYS A 51 18.08 -4.66 -15.76
C LYS A 51 18.15 -3.76 -14.53
N GLU A 52 18.55 -4.30 -13.38
CA GLU A 52 18.72 -3.55 -12.13
C GLU A 52 19.83 -2.49 -12.25
N LEU A 53 21.02 -2.86 -12.75
CA LEU A 53 22.10 -1.92 -13.00
C LEU A 53 21.72 -0.81 -13.99
N LEU A 54 21.01 -1.16 -15.07
CA LEU A 54 20.52 -0.18 -16.04
C LEU A 54 19.52 0.80 -15.40
N ALA A 55 18.64 0.30 -14.52
CA ALA A 55 17.70 1.13 -13.78
C ALA A 55 18.45 2.12 -12.85
N MET A 56 19.45 1.64 -12.11
CA MET A 56 20.29 2.48 -11.24
C MET A 56 21.02 3.58 -12.01
N MET A 57 21.62 3.24 -13.17
CA MET A 57 22.32 4.24 -13.99
C MET A 57 21.39 5.26 -14.63
N SER A 58 20.15 4.85 -14.94
CA SER A 58 19.17 5.73 -15.60
C SER A 58 18.54 6.77 -14.68
N ASN A 59 18.38 6.44 -13.38
CA ASN A 59 17.77 7.31 -12.38
C ASN A 59 18.52 7.15 -11.05
N PRO A 60 19.81 7.56 -10.97
CA PRO A 60 20.66 7.30 -9.81
C PRO A 60 20.11 7.94 -8.52
N GLU A 61 19.30 9.00 -8.63
CA GLU A 61 18.65 9.67 -7.50
C GLU A 61 17.58 8.82 -6.80
N ARG A 62 17.12 7.72 -7.41
CA ARG A 62 16.18 6.78 -6.79
C ARG A 62 16.87 5.67 -6.00
N TYR A 63 18.18 5.54 -6.17
CA TYR A 63 18.99 4.44 -5.65
C TYR A 63 20.22 4.96 -4.90
N ASP A 64 20.27 6.25 -4.59
CA ASP A 64 21.37 6.91 -3.86
C ASP A 64 21.51 6.43 -2.40
N HIS A 65 20.49 5.73 -1.90
CA HIS A 65 20.44 5.05 -0.60
C HIS A 65 20.84 3.57 -0.65
N ASP A 66 21.20 3.02 -1.82
CA ASP A 66 21.62 1.62 -1.95
C ASP A 66 22.86 1.33 -1.08
N GLU A 67 22.87 0.18 -0.42
CA GLU A 67 23.94 -0.18 0.54
C GLU A 67 25.30 -0.34 -0.13
N GLU A 68 25.33 -0.89 -1.35
CA GLU A 68 26.58 -1.15 -2.08
C GLU A 68 26.91 -0.01 -3.05
N HIS A 69 25.92 0.45 -3.82
CA HIS A 69 26.14 1.38 -4.93
C HIS A 69 25.87 2.84 -4.56
N GLY A 70 25.25 3.11 -3.41
CA GLY A 70 24.73 4.43 -3.07
C GLY A 70 25.79 5.53 -3.08
N GLU A 71 27.03 5.25 -2.65
CA GLU A 71 28.12 6.23 -2.71
C GLU A 71 28.45 6.67 -4.13
N VAL A 72 28.57 5.71 -5.05
CA VAL A 72 28.84 5.97 -6.46
C VAL A 72 27.67 6.70 -7.11
N LEU A 73 26.44 6.25 -6.82
CA LEU A 73 25.23 6.83 -7.39
C LEU A 73 25.00 8.28 -6.92
N ARG A 74 25.34 8.63 -5.68
CA ARG A 74 25.36 10.04 -5.22
C ARG A 74 26.33 10.89 -6.06
N GLY A 75 27.49 10.34 -6.41
CA GLY A 75 28.43 10.98 -7.33
C GLY A 75 27.82 11.22 -8.72
N TYR A 76 27.09 10.25 -9.25
CA TYR A 76 26.39 10.37 -10.52
C TYR A 76 25.27 11.41 -10.50
N VAL A 77 24.48 11.47 -9.43
CA VAL A 77 23.46 12.51 -9.23
C VAL A 77 24.10 13.90 -9.30
N ARG A 78 25.25 14.09 -8.63
CA ARG A 78 25.97 15.36 -8.65
C ARG A 78 26.43 15.74 -10.06
N LEU A 79 27.04 14.81 -10.80
CA LEU A 79 27.49 15.05 -12.18
C LEU A 79 26.31 15.42 -13.10
N LEU A 80 25.18 14.71 -12.97
CA LEU A 80 23.99 15.00 -13.75
C LEU A 80 23.37 16.35 -13.41
N ALA A 81 23.38 16.73 -12.13
CA ALA A 81 22.89 18.03 -11.69
C ALA A 81 23.76 19.18 -12.22
N GLU A 82 25.09 19.02 -12.17
CA GLU A 82 26.04 19.97 -12.73
C GLU A 82 25.88 20.10 -14.26
N HIS A 83 25.67 18.99 -14.97
CA HIS A 83 25.46 18.99 -16.43
C HIS A 83 24.11 19.60 -16.85
N SER A 84 23.03 19.27 -16.13
CA SER A 84 21.68 19.73 -16.47
C SER A 84 21.46 21.22 -16.13
N GLY A 85 22.32 21.79 -15.27
CA GLY A 85 22.22 23.15 -14.80
C GLY A 85 20.99 23.39 -13.89
N PRO A 86 20.80 24.62 -13.41
CA PRO A 86 19.64 24.97 -12.60
C PRO A 86 18.36 24.81 -13.43
N ARG A 87 17.54 23.82 -13.07
CA ARG A 87 16.25 23.61 -13.73
C ARG A 87 15.37 24.84 -13.47
N LYS A 88 14.92 25.50 -14.55
CA LYS A 88 13.95 26.60 -14.44
C LYS A 88 12.70 26.08 -13.73
N PRO A 89 12.17 26.77 -12.70
CA PRO A 89 10.93 26.36 -12.07
C PRO A 89 9.82 26.30 -13.13
N PRO A 90 8.94 25.29 -13.07
CA PRO A 90 7.85 25.16 -14.03
C PRO A 90 6.94 26.38 -13.96
N THR A 91 6.46 26.82 -15.11
CA THR A 91 5.54 27.97 -15.17
C THR A 91 4.15 27.58 -14.64
N PRO A 92 3.35 28.53 -14.10
CA PRO A 92 1.98 28.23 -13.69
C PRO A 92 1.13 27.57 -14.80
N GLN A 93 1.36 27.96 -16.05
CA GLN A 93 0.69 27.38 -17.22
C GLN A 93 1.08 25.91 -17.45
N GLU A 94 2.36 25.56 -17.31
CA GLU A 94 2.82 24.17 -17.39
C GLU A 94 2.21 23.31 -16.26
N ILE A 95 2.12 23.88 -15.05
CA ILE A 95 1.48 23.21 -13.92
C ILE A 95 0.00 22.95 -14.21
N GLU A 96 -0.71 23.94 -14.73
CA GLU A 96 -2.12 23.79 -15.11
C GLU A 96 -2.31 22.74 -16.21
N GLN A 97 -1.44 22.71 -17.22
CA GLN A 97 -1.44 21.68 -18.25
C GLN A 97 -1.21 20.27 -17.69
N LEU A 98 -0.29 20.11 -16.73
CA LEU A 98 -0.05 18.83 -16.06
C LEU A 98 -1.29 18.36 -15.27
N PHE A 99 -1.95 19.27 -14.54
CA PHE A 99 -3.19 18.94 -13.83
C PHE A 99 -4.34 18.63 -14.78
N ALA A 100 -4.47 19.35 -15.90
CA ALA A 100 -5.47 19.07 -16.93
C ALA A 100 -5.24 17.69 -17.55
N ALA A 101 -4.00 17.36 -17.90
CA ALA A 101 -3.62 16.05 -18.42
C ALA A 101 -3.89 14.92 -17.40
N ALA A 102 -3.57 15.13 -16.12
CA ALA A 102 -3.86 14.17 -15.07
C ALA A 102 -5.37 13.94 -14.86
N ARG A 103 -6.19 15.00 -14.97
CA ARG A 103 -7.66 14.89 -14.91
C ARG A 103 -8.27 14.18 -16.11
N ALA A 104 -7.66 14.34 -17.29
CA ALA A 104 -8.09 13.68 -18.52
C ALA A 104 -7.73 12.20 -18.57
N ARG A 105 -6.78 11.73 -17.74
CA ARG A 105 -6.45 10.30 -17.67
C ARG A 105 -7.65 9.50 -17.15
N PRO A 106 -7.96 8.34 -17.77
CA PRO A 106 -9.06 7.50 -17.34
C PRO A 106 -8.84 7.05 -15.89
N LYS A 107 -9.84 7.28 -15.04
CA LYS A 107 -9.81 6.88 -13.63
C LYS A 107 -10.13 5.38 -13.56
N GLY A 108 -9.08 4.56 -13.42
CA GLY A 108 -9.16 3.12 -13.23
C GLY A 108 -7.84 2.61 -12.66
N SER A 109 -7.85 1.49 -11.93
CA SER A 109 -6.60 0.83 -11.57
C SER A 109 -6.22 -0.13 -12.70
N LEU A 110 -5.00 0.01 -13.22
CA LEU A 110 -4.46 -0.91 -14.22
C LEU A 110 -4.55 -2.37 -13.76
N ILE A 111 -4.42 -2.59 -12.44
CA ILE A 111 -4.59 -3.89 -11.80
C ILE A 111 -6.03 -4.41 -11.95
N ARG A 112 -7.06 -3.57 -11.75
CA ARG A 112 -8.47 -3.98 -11.93
C ARG A 112 -8.77 -4.36 -13.37
N ASP A 113 -8.19 -3.64 -14.33
CA ASP A 113 -8.39 -3.93 -15.76
C ASP A 113 -7.64 -5.16 -16.23
N LEU A 114 -6.45 -5.45 -15.67
CA LEU A 114 -5.69 -6.66 -16.00
C LEU A 114 -6.22 -7.92 -15.29
N ALA A 115 -6.69 -7.78 -14.04
CA ALA A 115 -7.13 -8.88 -13.19
C ALA A 115 -8.55 -9.35 -13.52
N ASN A 116 -9.46 -8.43 -13.88
CA ASN A 116 -10.82 -8.79 -14.25
C ASN A 116 -10.94 -8.97 -15.77
N ARG A 117 -10.65 -10.20 -16.24
CA ARG A 117 -10.83 -10.62 -17.64
C ARG A 117 -12.17 -11.32 -17.89
N SER A 118 -13.14 -11.16 -16.99
CA SER A 118 -14.45 -11.78 -17.15
C SER A 118 -15.17 -11.18 -18.36
N GLU A 119 -15.72 -12.03 -19.23
CA GLU A 119 -16.57 -11.62 -20.35
C GLU A 119 -17.84 -10.89 -19.89
N TRP A 120 -18.20 -11.02 -18.61
CA TRP A 120 -19.35 -10.38 -18.00
C TRP A 120 -19.01 -9.16 -17.13
N LYS A 121 -17.78 -8.63 -17.24
CA LYS A 121 -17.31 -7.47 -16.48
C LYS A 121 -18.22 -6.25 -16.62
N ASP A 122 -18.58 -5.92 -17.86
CA ASP A 122 -19.32 -4.70 -18.20
C ASP A 122 -20.76 -4.98 -18.63
N THR A 123 -21.11 -6.24 -18.89
CA THR A 123 -22.47 -6.62 -19.32
C THR A 123 -22.82 -8.00 -18.80
N PRO A 124 -23.97 -8.16 -18.10
CA PRO A 124 -24.38 -9.47 -17.61
C PRO A 124 -24.66 -10.45 -18.77
N PRO A 125 -24.56 -11.77 -18.54
CA PRO A 125 -24.94 -12.77 -19.53
C PRO A 125 -26.41 -12.61 -19.93
N SER A 126 -26.75 -13.04 -21.16
CA SER A 126 -28.14 -13.04 -21.62
C SER A 126 -29.03 -13.90 -20.70
N PRO A 127 -30.32 -13.58 -20.53
CA PRO A 127 -31.22 -14.34 -19.65
C PRO A 127 -31.29 -15.84 -19.96
N ARG A 128 -31.15 -16.21 -21.25
CA ARG A 128 -31.13 -17.61 -21.68
C ARG A 128 -29.84 -18.32 -21.23
N LEU A 129 -28.69 -17.67 -21.42
CA LEU A 129 -27.40 -18.21 -20.99
C LEU A 129 -27.32 -18.31 -19.46
N ALA A 130 -27.80 -17.29 -18.75
CA ALA A 130 -27.83 -17.28 -17.29
C ALA A 130 -28.66 -18.45 -16.72
N ARG A 131 -29.79 -18.79 -17.36
CA ARG A 131 -30.60 -19.97 -16.98
C ARG A 131 -29.87 -21.28 -17.26
N ALA A 132 -29.27 -21.44 -18.44
CA ALA A 132 -28.48 -22.63 -18.75
C ALA A 132 -27.32 -22.83 -17.77
N MET A 133 -26.62 -21.74 -17.40
CA MET A 133 -25.58 -21.78 -16.37
C MET A 133 -26.17 -22.18 -15.01
N ALA A 134 -27.34 -21.67 -14.63
CA ALA A 134 -27.99 -22.03 -13.37
C ALA A 134 -28.42 -23.51 -13.34
N ASP A 135 -28.87 -24.06 -14.47
CA ASP A 135 -29.24 -25.48 -14.60
C ASP A 135 -28.02 -26.40 -14.47
N ASP A 136 -26.83 -25.95 -14.91
CA ASP A 136 -25.55 -26.66 -14.75
C ASP A 136 -24.98 -26.58 -13.33
N LEU A 137 -25.48 -25.66 -12.48
CA LEU A 137 -25.11 -25.62 -11.07
C LEU A 137 -25.84 -26.73 -10.31
N SER A 138 -25.08 -27.69 -9.78
CA SER A 138 -25.59 -28.65 -8.82
C SER A 138 -26.17 -27.95 -7.58
N GLU A 139 -27.34 -28.40 -7.11
CA GLU A 139 -27.87 -27.97 -5.82
C GLU A 139 -26.92 -28.40 -4.71
N ALA A 140 -26.09 -27.46 -4.26
CA ALA A 140 -25.13 -27.70 -3.21
C ALA A 140 -25.88 -27.81 -1.88
N SER A 141 -26.19 -29.04 -1.47
CA SER A 141 -26.56 -29.34 -0.08
C SER A 141 -25.32 -29.10 0.79
N ILE A 142 -25.13 -27.88 1.27
CA ILE A 142 -24.07 -27.57 2.24
C ILE A 142 -24.45 -28.30 3.55
N PRO A 143 -23.72 -29.36 3.95
CA PRO A 143 -24.14 -30.24 5.04
C PRO A 143 -24.08 -29.59 6.43
N HIS A 144 -23.66 -28.32 6.50
CA HIS A 144 -23.45 -27.56 7.73
C HIS A 144 -24.11 -26.18 7.73
N THR A 145 -25.08 -25.93 6.84
CA THR A 145 -25.84 -24.67 6.86
C THR A 145 -26.52 -24.50 8.22
N GLY A 146 -26.14 -23.46 8.97
CA GLY A 146 -26.69 -23.20 10.31
C GLY A 146 -26.12 -24.05 11.45
N LYS A 147 -25.10 -24.90 11.23
CA LYS A 147 -24.43 -25.61 12.34
C LYS A 147 -23.41 -24.72 13.02
N ARG A 148 -23.52 -24.58 14.35
CA ARG A 148 -22.53 -23.87 15.19
C ARG A 148 -21.17 -24.54 15.01
N THR A 149 -20.17 -23.80 14.55
CA THR A 149 -18.81 -24.33 14.42
C THR A 149 -18.19 -24.40 15.81
N VAL A 150 -18.11 -25.59 16.38
CA VAL A 150 -17.38 -25.84 17.63
C VAL A 150 -15.89 -25.90 17.30
N PRO A 151 -15.05 -25.00 17.84
CA PRO A 151 -13.61 -25.06 17.62
C PRO A 151 -13.05 -26.41 18.09
N SER A 152 -12.19 -27.04 17.27
CA SER A 152 -11.53 -28.31 17.61
C SER A 152 -10.52 -28.19 18.76
N ARG A 153 -10.17 -26.97 19.15
CA ARG A 153 -9.28 -26.65 20.26
C ARG A 153 -9.84 -25.47 21.04
N LYS A 154 -9.64 -25.48 22.37
CA LYS A 154 -9.99 -24.36 23.23
C LYS A 154 -9.20 -23.13 22.78
N ILE A 155 -9.91 -22.08 22.37
CA ILE A 155 -9.29 -20.82 21.96
C ILE A 155 -8.79 -20.13 23.25
N PRO A 156 -7.49 -19.82 23.36
CA PRO A 156 -6.99 -19.09 24.52
C PRO A 156 -7.61 -17.69 24.55
N LYS A 157 -7.97 -17.22 25.74
CA LYS A 157 -8.44 -15.84 25.93
C LYS A 157 -7.27 -14.91 25.60
N VAL A 158 -7.43 -14.12 24.54
CA VAL A 158 -6.44 -13.11 24.15
C VAL A 158 -6.54 -11.95 25.13
N ASP A 159 -5.40 -11.51 25.66
CA ASP A 159 -5.33 -10.30 26.46
C ASP A 159 -5.63 -9.09 25.57
N ARG A 160 -6.61 -8.28 25.99
CA ARG A 160 -7.07 -7.08 25.28
C ARG A 160 -6.71 -5.79 26.02
N SER A 161 -6.03 -5.90 27.15
CA SER A 161 -5.66 -4.76 28.00
C SER A 161 -4.83 -3.70 27.26
N GLU A 162 -3.96 -4.13 26.34
CA GLU A 162 -3.07 -3.24 25.58
C GLU A 162 -3.71 -2.58 24.35
N ARG A 163 -5.00 -2.82 24.05
CA ARG A 163 -5.63 -2.27 22.85
C ARG A 163 -5.90 -0.76 23.04
N PRO A 164 -5.20 0.14 22.33
CA PRO A 164 -5.40 1.58 22.45
C PRO A 164 -6.76 1.93 21.86
N GLY A 165 -7.77 2.08 22.73
CA GLY A 165 -9.17 2.29 22.34
C GLY A 165 -10.19 1.49 23.17
N GLU A 166 -9.74 0.54 23.98
CA GLU A 166 -10.57 -0.25 24.91
C GLU A 166 -10.13 -0.02 26.37
N ASP A 167 -9.61 1.17 26.70
CA ASP A 167 -9.33 1.52 28.10
C ASP A 167 -10.64 1.82 28.82
N VAL A 168 -11.18 0.78 29.44
CA VAL A 168 -12.47 0.80 30.15
C VAL A 168 -12.42 1.73 31.36
N ASP A 169 -11.29 1.76 32.08
CA ASP A 169 -11.15 2.60 33.28
C ASP A 169 -11.07 4.09 32.91
N LEU A 170 -10.35 4.45 31.85
CA LEU A 170 -10.30 5.83 31.34
C LEU A 170 -11.67 6.27 30.79
N THR A 171 -12.35 5.39 30.05
CA THR A 171 -13.69 5.67 29.50
C THR A 171 -14.71 5.89 30.61
N ASP A 172 -14.66 5.10 31.69
CA ASP A 172 -15.52 5.28 32.85
C ASP A 172 -15.26 6.62 33.55
N ARG A 173 -13.99 7.00 33.72
CA ARG A 173 -13.63 8.29 34.32
C ARG A 173 -14.13 9.46 33.49
N ILE A 174 -13.89 9.46 32.18
CA ILE A 174 -14.32 10.54 31.28
C ILE A 174 -15.85 10.66 31.29
N THR A 175 -16.55 9.54 31.17
CA THR A 175 -18.02 9.54 31.15
C THR A 175 -18.63 9.94 32.50
N ALA A 176 -18.02 9.54 33.62
CA ALA A 176 -18.43 9.99 34.95
C ALA A 176 -18.18 11.49 35.14
N GLN A 177 -17.04 12.00 34.66
CA GLN A 177 -16.68 13.42 34.73
C GLN A 177 -17.60 14.30 33.86
N ILE A 178 -18.03 13.80 32.71
CA ILE A 178 -19.05 14.45 31.88
C ILE A 178 -20.39 14.49 32.62
N ALA A 179 -20.81 13.38 33.24
CA ALA A 179 -22.06 13.30 33.99
C ALA A 179 -22.09 14.17 35.26
N SER A 180 -20.92 14.42 35.87
CA SER A 180 -20.78 15.26 37.06
C SER A 180 -20.47 16.74 36.74
N SER A 181 -20.36 17.11 35.46
CA SER A 181 -19.89 18.45 35.06
C SER A 181 -20.82 19.59 35.52
N ASP A 182 -22.12 19.31 35.69
CA ASP A 182 -23.14 20.28 36.12
C ASP A 182 -23.29 20.40 37.66
N VAL A 183 -22.48 19.67 38.43
CA VAL A 183 -22.57 19.56 39.90
C VAL A 183 -21.61 20.57 40.56
N PRO A 184 -21.92 21.13 41.76
CA PRO A 184 -20.98 21.91 42.55
C PRO A 184 -19.64 21.19 42.77
N VAL A 185 -18.52 21.92 42.63
CA VAL A 185 -17.13 21.38 42.66
C VAL A 185 -16.86 20.50 43.89
N GLU A 186 -17.44 20.83 45.03
CA GLU A 186 -17.28 20.10 46.30
C GLU A 186 -17.89 18.69 46.29
N LEU A 187 -18.84 18.42 45.39
CA LEU A 187 -19.54 17.15 45.26
C LEU A 187 -19.17 16.37 43.99
N GLN A 188 -18.42 16.99 43.07
CA GLN A 188 -18.05 16.37 41.80
C GLN A 188 -17.27 15.06 42.01
N ASP A 189 -16.29 15.06 42.91
CA ASP A 189 -15.45 13.88 43.18
C ASP A 189 -16.28 12.72 43.77
N LEU A 190 -17.21 13.01 44.68
CA LEU A 190 -18.08 11.98 45.26
C LEU A 190 -19.05 11.40 44.22
N ILE A 191 -19.62 12.24 43.37
CA ILE A 191 -20.58 11.81 42.35
C ILE A 191 -19.89 11.05 41.21
N THR A 192 -18.68 11.44 40.81
CA THR A 192 -17.89 10.68 39.83
C THR A 192 -17.55 9.29 40.35
N GLU A 193 -17.14 9.15 41.61
CA GLU A 193 -16.87 7.85 42.22
C GLU A 193 -18.11 6.94 42.28
N VAL A 194 -19.27 7.50 42.59
CA VAL A 194 -20.55 6.76 42.58
C VAL A 194 -20.88 6.28 41.17
N HIS A 195 -20.78 7.14 40.16
CA HIS A 195 -21.03 6.76 38.77
C HIS A 195 -20.07 5.66 38.27
N ILE A 196 -18.81 5.70 38.67
CA ILE A 196 -17.83 4.65 38.34
C ILE A 196 -18.24 3.32 39.00
N LYS A 197 -18.66 3.34 40.27
CA LYS A 197 -19.12 2.13 40.98
C LYS A 197 -20.38 1.54 40.35
N ASP A 198 -21.35 2.37 40.00
CA ASP A 198 -22.60 1.93 39.37
C ASP A 198 -22.35 1.27 38.00
N LYS A 199 -21.43 1.82 37.21
CA LYS A 199 -21.01 1.22 35.93
C LYS A 199 -20.30 -0.12 36.11
N LYS A 200 -19.41 -0.23 37.10
CA LYS A 200 -18.75 -1.49 37.45
C LYS A 200 -19.77 -2.55 37.89
N ALA A 201 -20.70 -2.20 38.77
CA ALA A 201 -21.77 -3.09 39.21
C ALA A 201 -22.69 -3.53 38.06
N SER A 202 -23.05 -2.60 37.17
CA SER A 202 -23.85 -2.92 35.98
C SER A 202 -23.15 -3.92 35.08
N ARG A 203 -21.84 -3.78 34.85
CA ARG A 203 -21.07 -4.73 34.03
C ARG A 203 -20.95 -6.10 34.67
N GLU A 204 -20.74 -6.19 35.97
CA GLU A 204 -20.75 -7.49 36.68
C GLU A 204 -22.10 -8.18 36.56
N LYS A 205 -23.21 -7.44 36.71
CA LYS A 205 -24.56 -7.98 36.49
C LYS A 205 -24.74 -8.50 35.05
N TRP A 206 -24.29 -7.74 34.06
CA TRP A 206 -24.33 -8.19 32.66
C TRP A 206 -23.51 -9.45 32.44
N LYS A 207 -22.33 -9.55 33.05
CA LYS A 207 -21.49 -10.73 32.96
C LYS A 207 -22.17 -11.96 33.57
N GLU A 208 -22.76 -11.84 34.75
CA GLU A 208 -23.55 -12.90 35.39
C GLU A 208 -24.73 -13.35 34.50
N THR A 209 -25.46 -12.40 33.89
CA THR A 209 -26.56 -12.75 32.98
C THR A 209 -26.11 -13.46 31.72
N ILE A 210 -24.91 -13.16 31.21
CA ILE A 210 -24.35 -13.82 30.03
C ILE A 210 -23.87 -15.22 30.38
N GLU A 211 -23.18 -15.38 31.52
CA GLU A 211 -22.72 -16.68 32.02
C GLU A 211 -23.92 -17.64 32.23
N GLY A 212 -25.00 -17.18 32.84
CA GLY A 212 -26.22 -17.98 32.99
C GLY A 212 -26.96 -18.31 31.68
N LEU A 213 -26.71 -17.54 30.61
CA LEU A 213 -27.23 -17.81 29.26
C LEU A 213 -26.38 -18.85 28.53
N ASP A 214 -25.07 -18.85 28.75
CA ASP A 214 -24.15 -19.86 28.22
C ASP A 214 -24.47 -21.24 28.83
N ASP A 215 -24.70 -21.28 30.15
CA ASP A 215 -25.14 -22.50 30.86
C ASP A 215 -26.45 -23.09 30.30
N LEU A 216 -27.37 -22.23 29.83
CA LEU A 216 -28.66 -22.63 29.26
C LEU A 216 -28.56 -23.07 27.79
N LEU A 217 -27.52 -22.64 27.07
CA LEU A 217 -27.25 -23.01 25.68
C LEU A 217 -26.38 -24.27 25.55
N ASP A 218 -25.78 -24.72 26.66
CA ASP A 218 -24.95 -25.92 26.76
C ASP A 218 -25.73 -27.17 27.26
N GLU A 219 -27.02 -27.04 27.59
CA GLU A 219 -28.00 -28.15 27.70
C GLU A 219 -28.65 -28.50 26.34
#